data_AF-A0A4R2J6Y0-F1
#
_entry.id   AF-A0A4R2J6Y0-F1
#
_cell.length_a   1.000
_cell.length_b   1.000
_cell.length_c   1.000
_cell.angle_alpha   90.00
_cell.angle_beta   90.00
_cell.angle_gamma   90.00
#
_symmetry.space_group_name_H-M   'P 1'
#
loop_
_entity.id
_entity.type
_entity.pdbx_description
1 polymer ?
#
loop_
_entity_poly.entity_id
_entity_poly.type
_entity_poly.pdbx_seq_one_letter_code
_entity_poly.pdbx_strand_id
1 'polypeptide(L)'
;MNSDLLDTRQRRFPRLTATQPQESNGKAVSQHGIPLPATDPKPTVDTGHEPVCATCPHPWNSHDQIAARYCTATATGGHSRSCVCTNK
;
A
#
# COMPACT_ATOMS: atom_id res chain seq x y z
N MET A 1 55.39 -18.02 -31.92
CA MET A 1 55.11 -17.46 -30.58
C MET A 1 54.42 -16.12 -30.85
N ASN A 2 53.10 -15.99 -30.83
CA ASN A 2 52.28 -15.97 -29.63
C ASN A 2 50.83 -16.36 -29.99
N SER A 3 50.43 -17.52 -29.49
CA SER A 3 49.04 -17.97 -29.41
C SER A 3 48.77 -18.09 -27.92
N ASP A 4 48.08 -17.14 -27.29
CA ASP A 4 47.45 -17.30 -25.95
C ASP A 4 46.90 -15.97 -25.43
N LEU A 5 45.80 -15.45 -25.97
CA LEU A 5 44.96 -14.50 -25.21
C LEU A 5 43.51 -14.47 -25.75
N LEU A 6 42.97 -15.65 -26.09
CA LEU A 6 41.53 -15.90 -26.14
C LEU A 6 41.14 -16.57 -24.81
N ASP A 7 40.72 -15.82 -23.78
CA ASP A 7 39.76 -16.35 -22.78
C ASP A 7 39.23 -15.24 -21.85
N THR A 8 38.47 -14.28 -22.40
CA THR A 8 37.63 -13.38 -21.57
C THR A 8 36.19 -13.39 -22.10
N ARG A 9 35.74 -14.59 -22.47
CA ARG A 9 34.36 -14.87 -22.91
C ARG A 9 33.68 -15.98 -22.09
N GLN A 10 34.18 -16.28 -20.88
CA GLN A 10 33.50 -17.18 -19.96
C GLN A 10 32.60 -16.42 -19.00
N ARG A 11 31.38 -16.20 -19.50
CA ARG A 11 30.18 -15.83 -18.74
C ARG A 11 30.02 -16.76 -17.54
N ARG A 12 30.29 -16.26 -16.34
CA ARG A 12 29.98 -16.97 -15.08
C ARG A 12 28.89 -16.21 -14.31
N PHE A 13 27.64 -16.39 -14.73
CA PHE A 13 26.48 -16.17 -13.85
C PHE A 13 25.37 -17.16 -14.20
N PRO A 14 25.37 -18.38 -13.65
CA PRO A 14 24.12 -19.09 -13.47
C PRO A 14 23.40 -18.45 -12.28
N ARG A 15 22.40 -17.60 -12.57
CA ARG A 15 21.37 -17.19 -11.62
C ARG A 15 20.49 -18.41 -11.33
N LEU A 16 20.99 -19.33 -10.52
CA LEU A 16 20.18 -20.39 -9.93
C LEU A 16 19.52 -19.77 -8.70
N THR A 17 18.42 -19.07 -8.92
CA THR A 17 17.36 -18.96 -7.91
C THR A 17 16.91 -20.39 -7.64
N ALA A 18 17.49 -21.02 -6.61
CA ALA A 18 16.94 -22.22 -6.04
C ALA A 18 15.53 -21.88 -5.56
N THR A 19 14.53 -22.41 -6.27
CA THR A 19 13.17 -22.57 -5.77
C THR A 19 13.28 -23.36 -4.47
N GLN A 20 13.13 -22.70 -3.33
CA GLN A 20 12.91 -23.40 -2.07
C GLN A 20 11.57 -24.16 -2.19
N PRO A 21 11.51 -25.46 -1.86
CA PRO A 21 10.24 -26.10 -1.56
C PRO A 21 9.71 -25.48 -0.25
N GLN A 22 8.58 -24.79 -0.32
CA GLN A 22 7.86 -24.37 0.88
C GLN A 22 7.28 -25.62 1.55
N GLU A 23 7.88 -26.01 2.67
CA GLU A 23 7.29 -26.93 3.64
C GLU A 23 6.06 -26.28 4.27
N SER A 24 4.88 -26.76 3.86
CA SER A 24 3.59 -26.38 4.45
C SER A 24 3.44 -27.08 5.81
N ASN A 25 4.00 -26.50 6.88
CA ASN A 25 3.65 -26.90 8.24
C ASN A 25 2.47 -26.04 8.71
N GLY A 26 1.26 -26.62 8.61
CA GLY A 26 0.04 -26.07 9.17
C GLY A 26 0.14 -25.98 10.69
N LYS A 27 0.48 -24.79 11.20
CA LYS A 27 0.22 -24.43 12.59
C LYS A 27 -0.96 -23.47 12.61
N ALA A 28 -2.15 -24.03 12.80
CA ALA A 28 -3.33 -23.28 13.19
C ALA A 28 -3.06 -22.64 14.56
N VAL A 29 -2.51 -21.42 14.56
CA VAL A 29 -2.38 -20.63 15.77
C VAL A 29 -3.39 -19.51 15.73
N SER A 30 -4.43 -19.74 16.54
CA SER A 30 -5.30 -18.77 17.19
C SER A 30 -5.41 -17.41 16.53
N GLN A 31 -6.53 -17.25 15.83
CA GLN A 31 -7.17 -15.99 15.51
C GLN A 31 -7.18 -15.16 16.79
N HIS A 32 -6.25 -14.21 16.92
CA HIS A 32 -6.31 -13.22 17.97
C HIS A 32 -7.53 -12.36 17.66
N GLY A 33 -8.68 -12.76 18.18
CA GLY A 33 -9.90 -11.98 18.21
C GLY A 33 -9.58 -10.69 18.94
N ILE A 34 -9.38 -9.63 18.18
CA ILE A 34 -9.51 -8.28 18.71
C ILE A 34 -10.99 -8.18 19.10
N PRO A 35 -11.34 -7.89 20.38
CA PRO A 35 -12.71 -7.56 20.71
C PRO A 35 -13.05 -6.34 19.87
N LEU A 36 -13.99 -6.49 18.94
CA LEU A 36 -14.60 -5.35 18.29
C LEU A 36 -15.19 -4.50 19.42
N PRO A 37 -14.78 -3.23 19.63
CA PRO A 37 -15.62 -2.34 20.39
C PRO A 37 -16.92 -2.23 19.59
N ALA A 38 -18.00 -2.78 20.14
CA ALA A 38 -19.34 -2.58 19.64
C ALA A 38 -19.76 -1.12 19.91
N THR A 39 -19.10 -0.21 19.21
CA THR A 39 -19.62 1.11 18.94
C THR A 39 -19.92 1.06 17.46
N ASP A 40 -21.16 0.72 17.12
CA ASP A 40 -21.70 1.11 15.83
C ASP A 40 -21.91 2.62 15.94
N PRO A 41 -21.04 3.51 15.42
CA PRO A 41 -21.54 4.80 15.07
C PRO A 41 -22.51 4.51 13.93
N LYS A 42 -23.79 4.36 14.25
CA LYS A 42 -24.87 4.51 13.27
C LYS A 42 -24.44 5.70 12.42
N PRO A 43 -24.07 5.53 11.14
CA PRO A 43 -23.81 6.66 10.29
C PRO A 43 -25.18 7.30 10.15
N THR A 44 -25.42 8.31 10.98
CA THR A 44 -26.57 9.16 10.86
C THR A 44 -26.27 9.90 9.57
N VAL A 45 -26.78 9.37 8.46
CA VAL A 45 -26.69 9.97 7.14
C VAL A 45 -27.32 11.34 7.29
N ASP A 46 -26.46 12.32 7.54
CA ASP A 46 -26.79 13.72 7.52
C ASP A 46 -26.91 14.11 6.05
N THR A 47 -28.15 14.00 5.57
CA THR A 47 -28.78 14.94 4.64
C THR A 47 -27.83 15.59 3.62
N GLY A 48 -27.56 14.89 2.51
CA GLY A 48 -27.33 15.49 1.20
C GLY A 48 -26.10 16.38 0.98
N HIS A 49 -25.19 16.50 1.96
CA HIS A 49 -23.93 17.21 1.78
C HIS A 49 -22.81 16.20 1.57
N GLU A 50 -22.24 16.16 0.36
CA GLU A 50 -21.04 15.35 0.11
C GLU A 50 -19.94 15.78 1.09
N PRO A 51 -19.39 14.87 1.91
CA PRO A 51 -18.45 15.25 2.95
C PRO A 51 -17.23 15.93 2.30
N VAL A 52 -16.96 17.18 2.68
CA VAL A 52 -15.78 17.91 2.20
C VAL A 52 -14.54 17.35 2.88
N CYS A 53 -13.45 17.19 2.14
CA CYS A 53 -12.22 16.65 2.68
C CYS A 53 -11.60 17.59 3.73
N ALA A 54 -11.13 17.05 4.86
CA ALA A 54 -10.42 17.83 5.87
C ALA A 54 -9.05 18.36 5.40
N THR A 55 -8.50 17.79 4.32
CA THR A 55 -7.16 18.12 3.79
C THR A 55 -7.22 19.06 2.57
N CYS A 56 -8.31 19.03 1.79
CA CYS A 56 -8.42 19.77 0.54
C CYS A 56 -9.83 20.34 0.33
N PRO A 57 -9.97 21.47 -0.40
CA PRO A 57 -11.23 22.21 -0.51
C PRO A 57 -12.20 21.62 -1.55
N HIS A 58 -12.33 20.29 -1.61
CA HIS A 58 -13.20 19.60 -2.57
C HIS A 58 -13.89 18.39 -1.91
N PRO A 59 -15.00 17.89 -2.48
CA PRO A 59 -15.76 16.79 -1.87
C PRO A 59 -14.97 15.49 -1.84
N TRP A 60 -15.38 14.57 -0.96
CA TRP A 60 -14.73 13.28 -0.80
C TRP A 60 -14.85 12.38 -2.04
N ASN A 61 -15.94 12.53 -2.80
CA ASN A 61 -16.21 11.74 -4.01
C ASN A 61 -15.21 12.02 -5.15
N SER A 62 -14.48 13.13 -5.08
CA SER A 62 -13.41 13.46 -6.02
C SER A 62 -12.10 12.68 -5.79
N HIS A 63 -12.01 11.90 -4.72
CA HIS A 63 -10.83 11.10 -4.43
C HIS A 63 -10.85 9.78 -5.20
N ASP A 64 -9.74 9.50 -5.90
CA ASP A 64 -9.36 8.12 -6.19
C ASP A 64 -8.88 7.41 -4.89
N GLN A 65 -8.77 6.08 -4.90
CA GLN A 65 -8.26 5.30 -3.76
C GLN A 65 -6.91 5.81 -3.23
N ILE A 66 -6.01 6.23 -4.11
CA ILE A 66 -4.70 6.77 -3.70
C ILE A 66 -4.90 8.11 -2.98
N ALA A 67 -5.73 8.98 -3.55
CA ALA A 67 -6.00 10.30 -3.00
C ALA A 67 -6.71 10.21 -1.63
N ALA A 68 -7.67 9.29 -1.50
CA ALA A 68 -8.37 9.03 -0.24
C ALA A 68 -7.40 8.64 0.87
N ARG A 69 -6.52 7.67 0.62
CA ARG A 69 -5.50 7.22 1.58
C ARG A 69 -4.54 8.34 1.97
N TYR A 70 -4.07 9.09 0.98
CA TYR A 70 -3.17 10.21 1.22
C TYR A 70 -3.83 11.30 2.07
N CYS A 71 -5.05 11.71 1.72
CA CYS A 71 -5.79 12.75 2.41
C CYS A 71 -6.13 12.35 3.85
N THR A 72 -6.50 11.09 4.10
CA THR A 72 -6.70 10.58 5.47
C THR A 72 -5.41 10.63 6.28
N ALA A 73 -4.30 10.11 5.75
CA ALA A 73 -3.03 10.12 6.46
C ALA A 73 -2.52 11.55 6.72
N THR A 74 -2.80 12.46 5.80
CA THR A 74 -2.46 13.89 5.93
C THR A 74 -3.29 14.55 7.04
N ALA A 75 -4.60 14.27 7.07
CA ALA A 75 -5.50 14.78 8.10
C ALA A 75 -5.13 14.24 9.49
N THR A 76 -4.88 12.94 9.63
CA THR A 76 -4.44 12.34 10.90
C THR A 76 -3.08 12.86 11.36
N GLY A 77 -2.16 13.08 10.42
CA GLY A 77 -0.82 13.57 10.73
C GLY A 77 -0.72 15.10 10.87
N GLY A 78 -1.79 15.86 10.62
CA GLY A 78 -1.78 17.32 10.70
C GLY A 78 -0.79 18.02 9.76
N HIS A 79 -0.54 17.46 8.57
CA HIS A 79 0.44 18.04 7.64
C HIS A 79 -0.21 19.04 6.68
N SER A 80 0.36 20.24 6.56
CA SER A 80 -0.08 21.27 5.60
C SER A 80 0.65 21.13 4.26
N ARG A 81 0.26 20.13 3.47
CA ARG A 81 0.86 19.85 2.14
C ARG A 81 -0.22 19.79 1.06
N SER A 82 0.15 20.05 -0.19
CA SER A 82 -0.78 19.98 -1.32
C SER A 82 -1.32 18.56 -1.51
N CYS A 83 -2.63 18.43 -1.74
CA CYS A 83 -3.26 17.13 -2.00
C CYS A 83 -2.85 16.55 -3.36
N VAL A 84 -2.81 15.21 -3.46
CA VAL A 84 -2.52 14.47 -4.71
C VAL A 84 -3.76 14.24 -5.58
N CYS A 85 -4.88 14.86 -5.24
CA CYS A 85 -6.16 14.65 -5.91
C CYS A 85 -6.13 15.18 -7.35
N THR A 86 -6.50 14.33 -8.30
CA THR A 86 -6.57 14.70 -9.72
C THR A 86 -7.82 15.53 -10.04
N ASN A 87 -8.96 15.22 -9.40
CA ASN A 87 -10.25 15.80 -9.72
C ASN A 87 -10.75 16.77 -8.63
N LYS A 88 -10.02 17.86 -8.43
CA LYS A 88 -10.33 18.89 -7.42
C LYS A 88 -11.58 19.72 -7.75
#